data_AF-A0A0R0EVU9-F1
#
_entry.id   AF-A0A0R0EVU9-F1
#
_cell.length_a   1.000
_cell.length_b   1.000
_cell.length_c   1.000
_cell.angle_alpha   90.00
_cell.angle_beta   90.00
_cell.angle_gamma   90.00
#
_symmetry.space_group_name_H-M   'P 1'
#
loop_
_entity.id
_entity.type
_entity.pdbx_description
1 polymer ?
#
loop_
_entity_poly.entity_id
_entity_poly.type
_entity_poly.pdbx_seq_one_letter_code
_entity_poly.pdbx_strand_id
1 'polypeptide(L)'
;MKFNTFQTAKIYRLVLKAFHNNRNLSDSVAIEQKIKLARDYTFLLNSVHHHKELLFSYNIAVDRSNEVKRTHGKSASSVGLQFPEVYQP
;
A
#
# COMPACT_ATOMS: atom_id res chain seq x y z
N MET A 1 7.34 9.84 1.84
CA MET A 1 8.04 8.84 0.98
C MET A 1 7.10 8.31 -0.12
N LYS A 2 7.48 8.28 -1.42
CA LYS A 2 6.60 7.74 -2.50
C LYS A 2 6.42 6.22 -2.30
N PHE A 3 5.18 5.76 -2.12
CA PHE A 3 4.86 4.35 -2.35
C PHE A 3 5.38 3.98 -3.74
N ASN A 4 6.02 2.81 -3.87
CA ASN A 4 6.32 2.32 -5.21
C ASN A 4 4.97 2.22 -5.96
N THR A 5 5.00 2.53 -7.26
CA THR A 5 3.82 2.60 -8.14
C THR A 5 2.90 1.39 -7.93
N PHE A 6 3.46 0.22 -7.65
CA PHE A 6 2.73 -1.01 -7.40
C PHE A 6 1.96 -1.06 -6.06
N GLN A 7 2.55 -0.63 -4.93
CA GLN A 7 1.83 -0.61 -3.65
C GLN A 7 0.70 0.43 -3.69
N THR A 8 0.94 1.59 -4.30
CA THR A 8 -0.10 2.60 -4.52
C THR A 8 -1.22 2.05 -5.39
N ALA A 9 -0.87 1.37 -6.50
CA ALA A 9 -1.85 0.76 -7.40
C ALA A 9 -2.65 -0.35 -6.70
N LYS A 10 -2.02 -1.15 -5.83
CA LYS A 10 -2.70 -2.20 -5.06
C LYS A 10 -3.69 -1.60 -4.06
N ILE A 11 -3.28 -0.59 -3.30
CA ILE A 11 -4.17 0.12 -2.36
C ILE A 11 -5.32 0.76 -3.13
N TYR A 12 -5.03 1.48 -4.21
CA TYR A 12 -6.04 2.12 -5.05
C TYR A 12 -7.05 1.10 -5.59
N ARG A 13 -6.58 -0.05 -6.09
CA ARG A 13 -7.44 -1.14 -6.56
C ARG A 13 -8.31 -1.71 -5.44
N LEU A 14 -7.79 -1.88 -4.23
CA LEU A 14 -8.55 -2.36 -3.08
C LEU A 14 -9.63 -1.36 -2.68
N VAL A 15 -9.30 -0.08 -2.65
CA VAL A 15 -10.24 1.01 -2.35
C VAL A 15 -11.35 1.06 -3.40
N LEU A 16 -11.00 1.06 -4.69
CA LEU A 16 -11.98 1.01 -5.78
C LEU A 16 -12.90 -0.21 -5.69
N LYS A 17 -12.34 -1.39 -5.41
CA LYS A 17 -13.13 -2.61 -5.21
C LYS A 17 -14.10 -2.47 -4.04
N ALA A 18 -13.66 -1.87 -2.93
CA ALA A 18 -14.53 -1.61 -1.79
C ALA A 18 -15.68 -0.66 -2.16
N PHE A 19 -15.42 0.42 -2.89
CA PHE A 19 -16.50 1.31 -3.36
C PHE A 19 -17.46 0.60 -4.31
N HIS A 20 -16.94 -0.17 -5.27
CA HIS A 20 -17.75 -0.89 -6.23
C HIS A 20 -18.65 -1.94 -5.55
N ASN A 21 -18.13 -2.63 -4.53
CA ASN A 21 -18.90 -3.60 -3.75
C ASN A 21 -20.05 -2.97 -2.94
N ASN A 22 -19.94 -1.69 -2.60
CA ASN A 22 -20.97 -0.97 -1.83
C ASN A 22 -21.85 -0.07 -2.72
N ARG A 23 -21.80 -0.19 -4.06
CA ARG A 23 -22.52 0.71 -5.00
C ARG A 23 -24.04 0.69 -4.83
N ASN A 24 -24.60 -0.47 -4.47
CA ASN A 24 -26.05 -0.66 -4.34
C ASN A 24 -26.53 -0.52 -2.88
N LEU A 25 -25.67 -0.04 -1.97
CA LEU A 25 -26.03 0.17 -0.59
C LEU A 25 -26.92 1.41 -0.51
N SER A 26 -28.19 1.22 -0.14
CA SER A 26 -29.18 2.31 -0.04
C SER A 26 -29.54 2.69 1.39
N ASP A 27 -29.16 1.87 2.37
CA ASP A 27 -29.39 2.17 3.79
C ASP A 27 -28.43 3.28 4.26
N SER A 28 -29.01 4.41 4.68
CA SER A 28 -28.26 5.58 5.16
C SER A 28 -27.35 5.24 6.34
N VAL A 29 -27.81 4.40 7.27
CA VAL A 29 -27.02 4.04 8.45
C VAL A 29 -25.83 3.18 8.05
N ALA A 30 -26.02 2.19 7.18
CA ALA A 30 -24.92 1.39 6.65
C ALA A 30 -23.91 2.23 5.86
N ILE A 31 -24.36 3.22 5.08
CA ILE A 31 -23.47 4.13 4.34
C ILE A 31 -22.59 4.93 5.31
N GLU A 32 -23.19 5.55 6.34
CA GLU A 32 -22.43 6.31 7.34
C GLU A 32 -21.39 5.45 8.06
N GLN A 33 -21.75 4.21 8.42
CA GLN A 33 -20.83 3.26 9.04
C GLN A 33 -19.66 2.92 8.11
N LYS A 34 -19.90 2.71 6.81
CA LYS A 34 -18.83 2.45 5.84
C LYS A 34 -17.92 3.66 5.64
N ILE A 35 -18.47 4.86 5.61
CA ILE A 35 -17.70 6.11 5.52
C ILE A 35 -16.84 6.29 6.77
N LYS A 36 -17.41 6.06 7.97
CA LYS A 36 -16.66 6.11 9.23
C LYS A 36 -15.51 5.11 9.22
N LEU A 37 -15.77 3.86 8.82
CA LEU A 37 -14.75 2.83 8.71
C LEU A 37 -13.61 3.24 7.75
N ALA A 38 -13.94 3.85 6.61
CA ALA A 38 -12.93 4.35 5.67
C ALA A 38 -12.06 5.47 6.27
N ARG A 39 -12.66 6.36 7.07
CA ARG A 39 -11.92 7.41 7.80
C ARG A 39 -11.00 6.82 8.86
N ASP A 40 -11.49 5.86 9.64
CA ASP A 40 -10.71 5.19 10.69
C ASP A 40 -9.51 4.45 10.10
N TYR A 41 -9.70 3.75 8.97
CA TYR A 41 -8.59 3.12 8.24
C TYR A 41 -7.58 4.12 7.68
N THR A 42 -8.06 5.25 7.16
CA THR A 42 -7.19 6.32 6.65
C THR A 42 -6.33 6.90 7.78
N PHE A 43 -6.93 7.14 8.94
CA PHE A 43 -6.20 7.59 10.13
C PHE A 43 -5.13 6.58 10.54
N LEU A 44 -5.48 5.31 10.68
CA LEU A 44 -4.54 4.23 11.02
C LEU A 44 -3.36 4.17 10.04
N LEU A 45 -3.65 4.21 8.73
CA LEU A 45 -2.62 4.14 7.69
C LEU A 45 -1.65 5.32 7.80
N ASN A 46 -2.18 6.54 8.02
CA ASN A 46 -1.37 7.74 8.20
C ASN A 46 -0.52 7.66 9.46
N SER A 47 -1.08 7.19 10.58
CA SER A 47 -0.34 7.02 11.83
C SER A 47 0.80 6.01 11.69
N VAL A 48 0.57 4.87 11.02
CA VAL A 48 1.63 3.88 10.76
C VAL A 48 2.71 4.47 9.86
N HIS A 49 2.33 5.23 8.83
CA HIS A 49 3.28 5.89 7.95
C HIS A 49 4.16 6.89 8.72
N HIS A 50 3.53 7.73 9.54
CA HIS A 50 4.23 8.72 10.33
C HIS A 50 5.22 8.09 11.30
N HIS A 51 4.81 7.05 12.04
CA HIS A 51 5.73 6.32 12.92
C HIS A 51 6.90 5.68 12.15
N LYS A 52 6.64 5.16 10.94
CA LYS A 52 7.72 4.63 10.09
C LYS A 52 8.74 5.71 9.74
N GLU A 53 8.28 6.90 9.33
CA GLU A 53 9.17 8.02 9.01
C GLU A 53 9.95 8.51 10.24
N LEU A 54 9.32 8.52 11.43
CA LEU A 54 10.02 8.83 12.68
C LEU A 54 11.12 7.83 13.00
N LEU A 55 10.86 6.52 12.91
CA LEU A 55 11.87 5.49 13.17
C LEU A 55 13.07 5.60 12.22
N PHE A 56 12.83 5.98 10.96
CA PHE A 56 13.91 6.27 10.01
C PHE A 56 14.67 7.55 10.41
N SER A 57 13.99 8.62 10.83
CA SER A 57 14.66 9.87 11.23
C SER A 57 15.56 9.71 12.45
N TYR A 58 15.22 8.79 13.36
CA TYR A 58 16.03 8.48 14.54
C TYR A 58 17.09 7.39 14.28
N ASN A 59 17.28 6.96 13.02
CA ASN A 59 18.16 5.86 12.65
C ASN A 59 17.89 4.54 13.41
N ILE A 60 16.66 4.36 13.92
CA ILE A 60 16.25 3.14 14.62
C ILE A 60 15.87 2.05 13.61
N ALA A 61 15.27 2.46 12.48
CA ALA A 61 14.95 1.59 11.37
C ALA A 61 15.73 1.97 10.11
N VAL A 62 15.95 0.99 9.23
CA VAL A 62 16.61 1.19 7.93
C VAL A 62 15.62 0.89 6.81
N ASP A 63 15.54 1.76 5.81
CA ASP A 63 14.74 1.48 4.62
C ASP A 63 15.42 0.42 3.74
N ARG A 64 14.95 -0.82 3.86
CA ARG A 64 15.45 -1.97 3.08
C ARG A 64 14.73 -2.14 1.74
N SER A 65 13.90 -1.20 1.31
CA SER A 65 13.10 -1.34 0.08
C SER A 65 13.96 -1.68 -1.15
N ASN A 66 15.14 -1.05 -1.26
CA ASN A 66 16.08 -1.32 -2.36
C ASN A 66 16.78 -2.67 -2.24
N GLU A 67 17.14 -3.07 -1.02
CA GLU A 67 17.74 -4.38 -0.75
C GLU A 67 16.76 -5.50 -1.09
N VAL A 68 15.51 -5.36 -0.67
CA VAL A 68 14.43 -6.29 -0.98
C VAL A 68 14.20 -6.37 -2.49
N LYS A 69 14.13 -5.23 -3.21
CA LYS A 69 14.02 -5.23 -4.68
C LYS A 69 15.18 -5.98 -5.34
N ARG A 70 16.41 -5.75 -4.88
CA ARG A 70 17.62 -6.40 -5.43
C ARG A 70 17.58 -7.91 -5.20
N THR A 71 17.19 -8.36 -4.02
CA THR A 71 17.07 -9.80 -3.72
C THR A 71 16.01 -10.47 -4.58
N HIS A 72 14.82 -9.86 -4.71
CA HIS A 72 13.79 -10.42 -5.59
C HIS A 72 14.23 -10.45 -7.06
N GLY A 73 14.95 -9.44 -7.53
CA GLY A 73 15.50 -9.42 -8.88
C GLY A 73 16.46 -10.58 -9.11
N LYS A 74 17.37 -10.84 -8.16
CA LYS A 74 18.27 -12.01 -8.21
C LYS A 74 17.50 -13.33 -8.19
N SER A 75 16.50 -13.46 -7.31
CA SER A 75 15.68 -14.66 -7.22
C SER A 75 14.91 -14.93 -8.52
N ALA A 76 14.27 -13.90 -9.10
CA ALA A 76 13.58 -14.02 -10.38
C ALA A 76 14.54 -14.46 -11.49
N SER A 77 15.69 -13.79 -11.62
CA SER A 77 16.70 -14.15 -12.63
C SER A 77 17.21 -15.58 -12.47
N SER A 78 17.33 -16.08 -11.23
CA SER A 78 17.79 -17.45 -10.97
C SER A 78 16.83 -18.53 -11.49
N VAL A 79 15.54 -18.20 -11.67
CA VAL A 79 14.52 -19.09 -12.23
C VAL A 79 14.12 -18.70 -13.67
N GLY A 80 14.94 -17.87 -14.34
CA GLY A 80 14.67 -17.43 -15.72
C GLY A 80 13.51 -16.43 -15.86
N LEU A 81 13.07 -15.82 -14.76
CA LEU A 81 12.03 -14.79 -14.76
C LEU A 81 12.64 -13.39 -14.63
N GLN A 82 11.94 -12.39 -15.14
CA GLN A 82 12.29 -10.98 -14.94
C GLN A 82 11.13 -10.23 -14.30
N PHE A 83 11.46 -9.12 -13.62
CA PHE A 83 10.42 -8.21 -13.16
C PHE A 83 9.71 -7.55 -14.36
N PRO A 84 8.37 -7.47 -14.35
CA PRO A 84 7.63 -6.72 -15.38
C PRO A 84 8.12 -5.27 -15.48
N GLU A 85 8.09 -4.68 -16.68
CA GLU A 85 8.57 -3.30 -16.95
C GLU A 85 7.98 -2.26 -15.99
N VAL A 86 6.74 -2.45 -15.54
CA VAL A 86 6.07 -1.61 -14.54
C VAL A 86 6.79 -1.50 -13.17
N TYR A 87 7.83 -2.30 -12.93
CA TYR A 87 8.65 -2.28 -11.73
C TYR A 87 10.07 -1.73 -11.92
N GLN A 88 10.47 -1.44 -13.17
CA GLN A 88 11.76 -0.79 -13.43
C GLN A 88 11.67 0.69 -13.02
N PRO A 89 12.73 1.25 -12.37
CA PRO A 89 12.72 2.62 -11.86
C PRO A 89 12.64 3.70 -12.95
#